data_AF-A0A1Z4NF51-F1
#
_entry.id   AF-A0A1Z4NF51-F1
#
_cell.length_a   1.000
_cell.length_b   1.000
_cell.length_c   1.000
_cell.angle_alpha   90.00
_cell.angle_beta   90.00
_cell.angle_gamma   90.00
#
_symmetry.space_group_name_H-M   'P 1'
#
loop_
_entity.id
_entity.type
_entity.pdbx_description
1 polymer ?
#
loop_
_entity_poly.entity_id
_entity_poly.type
_entity_poly.pdbx_seq_one_letter_code
_entity_poly.pdbx_strand_id
1 'polypeptide(L)'
;MATLYYRGMAEENGKPKVGRSARLLGIRPGIDIDIKQVPRNWLDEQGYLQPEAERNPSSDELVAVAIRNTKGMSVSLSIESLPTFRRPITFGGTGKDPLWQIDDSKITGDLEAVQDSPTHVSILPRATISKPQSFSQERSPRNSSVVLSASLH
;
A
#
# COMPACT_ATOMS: atom_id res chain seq x y z
N MET A 1 -7.80 6.17 19.36
CA MET A 1 -6.61 6.91 18.87
C MET A 1 -6.16 6.19 17.63
N ALA A 2 -6.07 6.88 16.49
CA ALA A 2 -5.58 6.24 15.27
C ALA A 2 -4.04 6.21 15.30
N THR A 3 -3.46 5.09 14.88
CA THR A 3 -2.01 4.97 14.75
C THR A 3 -1.54 5.81 13.56
N LEU A 4 -0.42 6.52 13.70
CA LEU A 4 0.17 7.28 12.61
C LEU A 4 1.39 6.56 12.10
N TYR A 5 1.44 6.36 10.79
CA TYR A 5 2.57 5.78 10.09
C TYR A 5 3.33 6.85 9.31
N TYR A 6 4.65 6.72 9.28
CA TYR A 6 5.56 7.71 8.71
C TYR A 6 6.33 7.11 7.54
N ARG A 7 6.48 7.88 6.46
CA ARG A 7 7.29 7.49 5.29
C ARG A 7 7.86 8.70 4.58
N GLY A 8 9.12 8.62 4.19
CA GLY A 8 9.75 9.61 3.31
C GLY A 8 9.36 9.37 1.86
N MET A 9 8.66 10.34 1.23
CA MET A 9 8.19 10.23 -0.15
C MET A 9 8.39 11.55 -0.89
N ALA A 10 8.70 11.45 -2.18
CA ALA A 10 8.82 12.60 -3.06
C ALA A 10 7.49 13.36 -3.10
N GLU A 11 7.57 14.67 -3.16
CA GLU A 11 6.41 15.54 -3.32
C GLU A 11 6.20 15.87 -4.79
N GLU A 12 4.94 15.91 -5.20
CA GLU A 12 4.49 16.48 -6.47
C GLU A 12 3.21 17.28 -6.20
N ASN A 13 3.22 18.57 -6.54
CA ASN A 13 2.09 19.48 -6.34
C ASN A 13 1.56 19.54 -4.89
N GLY A 14 2.45 19.53 -3.89
CA GLY A 14 2.05 19.55 -2.47
C GLY A 14 1.47 18.22 -1.96
N LYS A 15 1.54 17.14 -2.73
CA LYS A 15 1.07 15.81 -2.35
C LYS A 15 2.21 14.80 -2.51
N PRO A 16 2.20 13.65 -1.81
CA PRO A 16 3.18 12.62 -2.10
C PRO A 16 2.97 12.14 -3.53
N LYS A 17 4.03 12.13 -4.33
CA LYS A 17 3.99 11.76 -5.74
C LYS A 17 3.57 10.30 -5.86
N VAL A 18 2.47 10.02 -6.57
CA VAL A 18 1.99 8.65 -6.80
C VAL A 18 2.93 7.92 -7.76
N GLY A 19 3.24 6.65 -7.49
CA GLY A 19 3.92 5.82 -8.48
C GLY A 19 4.53 4.53 -7.94
N ARG A 20 5.16 3.78 -8.85
CA ARG A 20 5.71 2.44 -8.61
C ARG A 20 7.18 2.48 -8.18
N SER A 21 7.54 3.35 -7.24
CA SER A 21 8.92 3.44 -6.74
C SER A 21 8.94 3.57 -5.23
N ALA A 22 10.01 3.12 -4.59
CA ALA A 22 10.16 3.21 -3.14
C ALA A 22 10.14 4.67 -2.62
N ARG A 23 10.35 5.68 -3.48
CA ARG A 23 10.24 7.11 -3.13
C ARG A 23 8.85 7.69 -3.42
N LEU A 24 7.95 6.93 -4.01
CA LEU A 24 6.62 7.38 -4.43
C LEU A 24 5.54 6.72 -3.55
N LEU A 25 4.36 7.33 -3.50
CA LEU A 25 3.18 6.74 -2.90
C LEU A 25 2.60 5.69 -3.86
N GLY A 26 2.78 4.43 -3.53
CA GLY A 26 2.24 3.34 -4.31
C GLY A 26 2.92 2.02 -3.99
N ILE A 27 2.20 0.96 -4.33
CA ILE A 27 2.70 -0.41 -4.22
C ILE A 27 3.37 -0.78 -5.55
N ARG A 28 4.57 -1.35 -5.48
CA ARG A 28 5.30 -1.86 -6.64
C ARG A 28 4.89 -3.29 -6.98
N PRO A 29 4.28 -3.53 -8.15
CA PRO A 29 4.09 -4.88 -8.67
C PRO A 29 5.42 -5.64 -8.74
N GLY A 30 5.48 -6.84 -8.18
CA GLY A 30 6.66 -7.72 -8.14
C GLY A 30 7.67 -7.42 -7.03
N ILE A 31 7.54 -6.30 -6.31
CA ILE A 31 8.40 -5.98 -5.16
C ILE A 31 7.56 -5.87 -3.89
N ASP A 32 6.59 -4.96 -3.86
CA ASP A 32 5.74 -4.74 -2.69
C ASP A 32 4.46 -5.57 -2.76
N ILE A 33 4.02 -6.03 -3.95
CA ILE A 33 2.86 -6.91 -4.12
C ILE A 33 3.15 -7.92 -5.21
N ASP A 34 2.94 -9.20 -4.94
CA ASP A 34 3.13 -10.21 -5.97
C ASP A 34 1.88 -10.23 -6.85
N ILE A 35 2.03 -9.90 -8.13
CA ILE A 35 0.94 -10.02 -9.10
C ILE A 35 1.03 -11.37 -9.79
N LYS A 36 -0.05 -12.14 -9.74
CA LYS A 36 -0.20 -13.38 -10.52
C LYS A 36 -1.34 -13.23 -11.52
N GLN A 37 -1.26 -13.98 -12.60
CA GLN A 37 -2.38 -14.13 -13.52
C GLN A 37 -3.15 -15.38 -13.11
N VAL A 38 -4.43 -15.21 -12.81
CA VAL A 38 -5.34 -16.32 -12.52
C VAL A 38 -6.54 -16.23 -13.44
N PRO A 39 -7.20 -17.36 -13.74
CA PRO A 39 -8.47 -17.35 -14.48
C PRO A 39 -9.50 -16.45 -13.79
N ARG A 40 -10.27 -15.67 -14.56
CA ARG A 40 -11.29 -14.75 -14.03
C ARG A 40 -12.33 -15.45 -13.17
N ASN A 41 -12.68 -16.68 -13.53
CA ASN A 41 -13.60 -17.53 -12.78
C ASN A 41 -13.02 -18.10 -11.47
N TRP A 42 -11.79 -17.75 -11.10
CA TRP A 42 -11.27 -17.99 -9.74
C TRP A 42 -11.58 -16.83 -8.81
N LEU A 43 -12.19 -15.75 -9.33
CA LEU A 43 -12.60 -14.61 -8.54
C LEU A 43 -14.11 -14.66 -8.29
N ASP A 44 -14.54 -14.21 -7.12
CA ASP A 44 -15.95 -13.96 -6.83
C ASP A 44 -16.46 -12.71 -7.58
N GLU A 45 -17.75 -12.43 -7.46
CA GLU A 45 -18.38 -11.25 -8.08
C GLU A 45 -17.76 -9.93 -7.59
N GLN A 46 -17.15 -9.94 -6.42
CA GLN A 46 -16.49 -8.79 -5.80
C GLN A 46 -15.01 -8.69 -6.21
N GLY A 47 -14.46 -9.68 -6.92
CA GLY A 47 -13.08 -9.69 -7.41
C GLY A 47 -12.06 -10.27 -6.43
N TYR A 48 -12.47 -10.98 -5.38
CA TYR A 48 -11.59 -11.71 -4.46
C TYR A 48 -11.35 -13.15 -4.92
N LEU A 49 -10.16 -13.68 -4.65
CA LEU A 49 -9.81 -15.05 -5.00
C LEU A 49 -10.63 -16.07 -4.19
N GLN A 50 -11.42 -16.88 -4.90
CA GLN A 50 -12.22 -17.96 -4.34
C GLN A 50 -11.36 -19.06 -3.71
N PRO A 51 -11.94 -19.85 -2.78
CA PRO A 51 -11.32 -21.05 -2.23
C PRO A 51 -10.97 -22.05 -3.32
N GLU A 52 -9.92 -22.85 -3.10
CA GLU A 52 -9.43 -23.81 -4.10
C GLU A 52 -10.50 -24.81 -4.58
N ALA A 53 -11.46 -25.15 -3.72
CA ALA A 53 -12.57 -26.05 -4.05
C ALA A 53 -13.55 -25.48 -5.10
N GLU A 54 -13.64 -24.15 -5.25
CA GLU A 54 -14.54 -23.48 -6.19
C GLU A 54 -13.82 -23.05 -7.49
N ARG A 55 -12.49 -23.17 -7.52
CA ARG A 55 -11.66 -22.77 -8.67
C ARG A 55 -11.87 -23.72 -9.83
N ASN A 56 -12.55 -23.24 -10.87
CA ASN A 56 -12.68 -23.99 -12.11
C ASN A 56 -11.53 -23.63 -13.08
N PRO A 57 -10.66 -24.55 -13.48
CA PRO A 57 -9.52 -24.23 -14.36
C PRO A 57 -9.89 -23.96 -15.83
N SER A 58 -11.17 -24.00 -16.20
CA SER A 58 -11.65 -23.97 -17.59
C SER A 58 -11.82 -22.57 -18.23
N SER A 59 -11.34 -21.49 -17.60
CA SER A 59 -11.46 -20.14 -18.17
C SER A 59 -10.20 -19.70 -18.91
N ASP A 60 -10.37 -19.26 -20.15
CA ASP A 60 -9.32 -18.71 -21.02
C ASP A 60 -9.00 -17.24 -20.70
N GLU A 61 -9.88 -16.53 -19.98
CA GLU A 61 -9.63 -15.14 -19.55
C GLU A 61 -8.77 -15.13 -18.27
N LEU A 62 -7.50 -14.72 -18.41
CA LEU A 62 -6.58 -14.49 -17.30
C LEU A 62 -6.65 -13.04 -16.84
N VAL A 63 -6.84 -12.85 -15.53
CA VAL A 63 -6.83 -11.53 -14.89
C VAL A 63 -5.67 -11.42 -13.93
N ALA A 64 -5.07 -10.23 -13.88
CA ALA A 64 -4.00 -9.92 -12.95
C ALA A 64 -4.57 -9.68 -11.55
N VAL A 65 -4.19 -10.55 -10.61
CA VAL A 65 -4.55 -10.48 -9.20
C VAL A 65 -3.33 -10.13 -8.36
N ALA A 66 -3.55 -9.24 -7.40
CA ALA A 66 -2.64 -8.95 -6.32
C ALA A 66 -2.75 -10.06 -5.26
N ILE A 67 -1.70 -10.87 -5.13
CA ILE A 67 -1.63 -11.93 -4.12
C ILE A 67 -1.37 -11.31 -2.76
N ARG A 68 -2.23 -11.64 -1.78
CA ARG A 68 -1.91 -11.39 -0.37
C ARG A 68 -0.75 -12.30 0.05
N ASN A 69 0.36 -11.67 0.40
CA ASN A 69 1.52 -12.30 1.00
C ASN A 69 1.96 -11.45 2.21
N THR A 70 3.25 -11.42 2.53
CA THR A 70 3.83 -10.56 3.59
C THR A 70 4.51 -9.30 3.04
N LYS A 71 4.39 -9.03 1.74
CA LYS A 71 5.01 -7.86 1.11
C LYS A 71 3.98 -6.74 1.03
N GLY A 72 4.46 -5.53 1.26
CA GLY A 72 3.63 -4.34 1.21
C GLY A 72 4.47 -3.07 1.15
N MET A 73 3.77 -1.95 1.14
CA MET A 73 4.39 -0.64 1.25
C MET A 73 4.91 -0.44 2.68
N SER A 74 6.23 -0.47 2.85
CA SER A 74 6.87 -0.27 4.16
C SER A 74 6.67 1.13 4.74
N VAL A 75 6.20 1.22 5.96
CA VAL A 75 6.04 2.44 6.74
C VAL A 75 6.62 2.25 8.14
N SER A 76 6.86 3.35 8.83
CA SER A 76 7.49 3.38 10.15
C SER A 76 6.52 3.90 11.21
N LEU A 77 6.57 3.37 12.43
CA LEU A 77 5.77 3.87 13.55
C LEU A 77 6.25 5.22 14.10
N SER A 78 7.51 5.59 13.82
CA SER A 78 8.07 6.86 14.22
C SER A 78 8.99 7.42 13.13
N ILE A 79 9.23 8.72 13.20
CA ILE A 79 10.16 9.40 12.29
C ILE A 79 11.59 8.89 12.52
N GLU A 80 11.93 8.59 13.78
CA GLU A 80 13.25 8.13 14.17
C GLU A 80 13.56 6.72 13.67
N SER A 81 12.54 5.87 13.54
CA SER A 81 12.71 4.52 13.00
C SER A 81 12.81 4.47 11.48
N LEU A 82 12.67 5.61 10.80
CA LEU A 82 12.99 5.68 9.37
C LEU A 82 14.50 5.53 9.17
N PRO A 83 14.93 4.79 8.13
CA PRO A 83 16.33 4.71 7.75
C PRO A 83 16.90 6.12 7.51
N THR A 84 18.15 6.36 7.92
CA THR A 84 18.79 7.69 7.85
C THR A 84 18.66 8.32 6.46
N PHE A 85 18.84 7.53 5.38
CA PHE A 85 18.73 7.99 3.98
C PHE A 85 17.29 8.26 3.50
N ARG A 86 16.27 7.91 4.29
CA ARG A 86 14.85 8.19 4.05
C ARG A 86 14.27 9.24 4.98
N ARG A 87 14.95 9.51 6.09
CA ARG A 87 14.57 10.52 7.06
C ARG A 87 15.05 11.91 6.58
N PRO A 88 14.22 12.95 6.61
CA PRO A 88 14.64 14.28 6.18
C PRO A 88 15.76 14.86 7.05
N ILE A 89 16.53 15.79 6.50
CA ILE A 89 17.61 16.50 7.21
C ILE A 89 17.07 17.21 8.47
N THR A 90 15.86 17.77 8.41
CA THR A 90 15.20 18.44 9.55
C THR A 90 14.97 17.52 10.76
N PHE A 91 14.97 16.20 10.54
CA PHE A 91 14.80 15.18 11.59
C PHE A 91 16.09 14.37 11.80
N GLY A 92 17.25 14.93 11.46
CA GLY A 92 18.55 14.28 11.68
C GLY A 92 18.83 13.12 10.74
N GLY A 93 18.21 13.09 9.56
CA GLY A 93 18.53 12.13 8.49
C GLY A 93 19.35 12.74 7.34
N THR A 94 19.50 11.99 6.26
CA THR A 94 20.16 12.40 5.01
C THR A 94 19.23 12.31 3.80
N GLY A 95 17.96 11.98 4.03
CA GLY A 95 16.91 11.93 3.02
C GLY A 95 16.58 13.30 2.46
N LYS A 96 16.37 13.35 1.15
CA LYS A 96 15.99 14.56 0.40
C LYS A 96 14.48 14.73 0.26
N ASP A 97 13.73 13.67 0.54
CA ASP A 97 12.28 13.64 0.39
C ASP A 97 11.61 14.18 1.66
N PRO A 98 10.48 14.90 1.54
CA PRO A 98 9.69 15.29 2.70
C PRO A 98 9.09 14.07 3.41
N LEU A 99 8.79 14.27 4.69
CA LEU A 99 8.15 13.27 5.51
C LEU A 99 6.64 13.36 5.38
N TRP A 100 6.00 12.23 5.14
CA TRP A 100 4.55 12.10 5.08
C TRP A 100 4.04 11.21 6.19
N GLN A 101 2.82 11.52 6.61
CA GLN A 101 2.09 10.78 7.63
C GLN A 101 0.89 10.11 6.98
N ILE A 102 0.65 8.86 7.33
CA ILE A 102 -0.49 8.06 6.92
C ILE A 102 -1.24 7.73 8.20
N ASP A 103 -2.52 8.05 8.21
CA ASP A 103 -3.39 7.72 9.34
C ASP A 103 -3.93 6.30 9.16
N ASP A 104 -3.75 5.44 10.16
CA ASP A 104 -4.25 4.05 10.17
C ASP A 104 -5.77 3.98 9.97
N SER A 105 -6.52 4.95 10.51
CA SER A 105 -7.98 5.03 10.30
C SER A 105 -8.37 5.27 8.84
N LYS A 106 -7.40 5.63 8.00
CA LYS A 106 -7.55 5.87 6.57
C LYS A 106 -7.10 4.68 5.73
N ILE A 107 -6.54 3.65 6.33
CA ILE A 107 -6.22 2.36 5.71
C ILE A 107 -7.43 1.46 5.91
N THR A 108 -8.38 1.56 4.99
CA THR A 108 -9.67 0.86 5.06
C THR A 108 -9.99 0.14 3.77
N GLY A 109 -10.92 -0.81 3.82
CA GLY A 109 -11.35 -1.60 2.65
C GLY A 109 -10.42 -2.79 2.42
N ASP A 110 -9.77 -2.80 1.27
CA ASP A 110 -8.94 -3.92 0.80
C ASP A 110 -7.48 -3.87 1.27
N LEU A 111 -7.12 -2.91 2.11
CA LEU A 111 -5.79 -2.74 2.66
C LEU A 111 -5.79 -2.97 4.16
N GLU A 112 -4.69 -3.52 4.66
CA GLU A 112 -4.40 -3.63 6.08
C GLU A 112 -2.95 -3.20 6.34
N ALA A 113 -2.72 -2.60 7.52
CA ALA A 113 -1.39 -2.33 8.02
C ALA A 113 -0.97 -3.46 8.97
N VAL A 114 0.04 -4.23 8.58
CA VAL A 114 0.58 -5.33 9.39
C VAL A 114 1.90 -4.89 9.99
N GLN A 115 1.99 -4.93 11.31
CA GLN A 115 3.25 -4.64 12.01
C GLN A 115 4.16 -5.87 11.96
N ASP A 116 5.21 -5.81 11.15
CA ASP A 116 6.19 -6.90 11.02
C ASP A 116 7.29 -6.83 12.09
N SER A 117 7.58 -5.64 12.63
CA SER A 117 8.58 -5.44 13.68
C SER A 117 8.21 -4.32 14.66
N PRO A 118 8.93 -4.15 15.79
CA PRO A 118 8.63 -3.08 16.76
C PRO A 118 8.57 -1.67 16.18
N THR A 119 9.18 -1.43 15.02
CA THR A 119 9.27 -0.11 14.40
C THR A 119 8.88 -0.07 12.92
N HIS A 120 8.62 -1.24 12.31
CA HIS A 120 8.33 -1.41 10.89
C HIS A 120 6.95 -2.03 10.70
N VAL A 121 6.21 -1.45 9.76
CA VAL A 121 4.84 -1.84 9.41
C VAL A 121 4.76 -1.92 7.89
N SER A 122 4.07 -2.92 7.37
CA SER A 122 3.82 -3.10 5.94
C SER A 122 2.35 -2.89 5.64
N ILE A 123 2.04 -1.92 4.77
CA ILE A 123 0.68 -1.72 4.26
C ILE A 123 0.49 -2.62 3.04
N LEU A 124 -0.39 -3.60 3.14
CA LEU A 124 -0.53 -4.69 2.18
C LEU A 124 -2.01 -5.02 1.93
N PRO A 125 -2.36 -5.72 0.84
CA PRO A 125 -3.75 -6.09 0.59
C PRO A 125 -4.26 -7.12 1.62
N ARG A 126 -5.44 -6.87 2.18
CA ARG A 126 -6.09 -7.74 3.17
C ARG A 126 -6.51 -9.10 2.63
N ALA A 127 -6.68 -9.21 1.31
CA ALA A 127 -7.01 -10.45 0.62
C ALA A 127 -6.39 -10.46 -0.78
N THR A 128 -6.30 -11.65 -1.38
CA THR A 128 -5.92 -11.72 -2.80
C THR A 128 -7.06 -11.18 -3.64
N ILE A 129 -6.82 -10.07 -4.32
CA ILE A 129 -7.84 -9.32 -5.08
C ILE A 129 -7.41 -9.11 -6.53
N SER A 130 -8.37 -9.04 -7.44
CA SER A 130 -8.12 -8.45 -8.77
C SER A 130 -7.62 -7.02 -8.63
N LYS A 131 -6.75 -6.60 -9.56
CA LYS A 131 -6.06 -5.29 -9.58
C LYS A 131 -6.78 -4.21 -8.75
N PRO A 132 -6.20 -3.73 -7.64
CA PRO A 132 -6.65 -2.47 -7.04
C PRO A 132 -6.36 -1.36 -8.06
N GLN A 133 -7.40 -0.82 -8.70
CA GLN A 133 -7.24 0.10 -9.83
C GLN A 133 -6.87 1.52 -9.40
N SER A 134 -7.10 1.91 -8.15
CA SER A 134 -6.85 3.28 -7.68
C SER A 134 -6.43 3.32 -6.22
N PHE A 135 -5.28 3.96 -5.96
CA PHE A 135 -4.97 4.54 -4.65
C PHE A 135 -5.50 5.97 -4.65
N SER A 136 -6.57 6.23 -3.91
CA SER A 136 -7.13 7.58 -3.80
C SER A 136 -6.46 8.32 -2.65
N GLN A 137 -5.85 9.47 -2.98
CA GLN A 137 -5.27 10.41 -2.01
C GLN A 137 -6.25 11.54 -1.69
N GLU A 138 -6.80 11.55 -0.48
CA GLU A 138 -7.41 12.75 0.09
C GLU A 138 -6.40 13.47 1.00
N ARG A 139 -6.27 14.79 0.79
CA ARG A 139 -5.56 15.67 1.72
C ARG A 139 -6.51 15.97 2.86
N SER A 140 -6.13 15.68 4.10
CA SER A 140 -6.82 16.29 5.24
C SER A 140 -6.51 17.80 5.24
N PRO A 141 -7.50 18.72 5.22
CA PRO A 141 -7.23 20.16 5.16
C PRO A 141 -6.56 20.72 6.42
N ARG A 142 -6.40 19.90 7.47
CA ARG A 142 -5.84 20.33 8.77
C ARG A 142 -4.45 19.81 9.10
N ASN A 143 -3.92 18.80 8.39
CA ASN A 143 -2.59 18.22 8.64
C ASN A 143 -2.03 17.63 7.34
N SER A 144 -0.70 17.55 7.19
CA SER A 144 0.00 16.86 6.09
C SER A 144 -0.20 15.33 6.05
N SER A 145 -1.35 14.86 6.51
CA SER A 145 -1.74 13.46 6.59
C SER A 145 -2.38 13.02 5.28
N VAL A 146 -1.96 11.85 4.81
CA VAL A 146 -2.31 11.26 3.52
C VAL A 146 -3.29 10.13 3.78
N VAL A 147 -4.46 10.21 3.17
CA VAL A 147 -5.43 9.11 3.14
C VAL A 147 -4.98 8.09 2.09
N LEU A 148 -4.95 6.80 2.45
CA LEU A 148 -4.61 5.69 1.56
C LEU A 148 -5.79 4.73 1.49
N SER A 149 -6.67 4.94 0.51
CA SER A 149 -7.75 4.00 0.21
C SER A 149 -7.45 3.28 -1.10
N ALA A 150 -7.61 1.96 -1.10
CA ALA A 150 -7.77 1.17 -2.31
C ALA A 150 -9.21 0.66 -2.35
N SER A 151 -9.87 0.87 -3.49
CA SER A 151 -11.18 0.29 -3.78
C SER A 151 -11.17 -0.37 -5.15
N LEU A 152 -11.79 -1.54 -5.22
CA LEU A 152 -12.31 -2.13 -6.45
C LEU A 152 -13.49 -1.26 -6.93
N HIS A 153 -13.41 -0.72 -8.15
CA HIS A 153 -14.56 -0.13 -8.86
C HIS A 153 -14.99 -1.10 -9.96
#